data_AF-U6G2Y5-F1
#
_entry.id   AF-U6G2Y5-F1
#
_cell.length_a   1.000
_cell.length_b   1.000
_cell.length_c   1.000
_cell.angle_alpha   90.00
_cell.angle_beta   90.00
_cell.angle_gamma   90.00
#
_symmetry.space_group_name_H-M   'P 1'
#
loop_
_entity.id
_entity.type
_entity.pdbx_description
1 polymer ?
#
loop_
_entity_poly.entity_id
_entity_poly.type
_entity_poly.pdbx_seq_one_letter_code
_entity_poly.pdbx_strand_id
1 'polypeptide(L)'
;MSGALSFDLKAETEALRAKYLEQLESGCPCPRLQFEYASLLICSPNEKDLKDSADLLTELLEIGFCRSDCLFQLALVYLKLGHYSLAKRRVEALLRMEPRNLSALSLHSLILDRAAYDGVTGSLILGLLAGGALFYFLQWFKAH
;
A
#
# COMPACT_ATOMS: atom_id res chain seq x y z
N MET A 1 3.49 -11.47 -22.08
CA MET A 1 2.40 -12.22 -21.41
C MET A 1 1.65 -11.40 -20.34
N SER A 2 2.13 -10.20 -19.95
CA SER A 2 1.47 -9.36 -18.93
C SER A 2 0.24 -8.57 -19.41
N GLY A 3 0.04 -8.43 -20.73
CA GLY A 3 -1.06 -7.65 -21.31
C GLY A 3 -2.41 -8.37 -21.33
N ALA A 4 -2.43 -9.70 -21.36
CA ALA A 4 -3.67 -10.47 -21.32
C ALA A 4 -4.26 -10.51 -19.91
N LEU A 5 -3.40 -10.71 -18.89
CA LEU A 5 -3.81 -10.72 -17.48
C LEU A 5 -4.33 -9.35 -17.01
N SER A 6 -3.74 -8.25 -17.50
CA SER A 6 -4.19 -6.90 -17.13
C SER A 6 -5.51 -6.49 -17.79
N PHE A 7 -5.83 -7.05 -18.95
CA PHE A 7 -7.12 -6.86 -19.61
C PHE A 7 -8.23 -7.63 -18.88
N ASP A 8 -7.97 -8.88 -18.54
CA ASP A 8 -8.90 -9.75 -17.82
C ASP A 8 -9.25 -9.17 -16.42
N LEU A 9 -8.23 -8.73 -15.68
CA LEU A 9 -8.38 -8.12 -14.36
C LEU A 9 -9.26 -6.85 -14.40
N LYS A 10 -9.13 -6.02 -15.43
CA LYS A 10 -9.95 -4.80 -15.56
C LYS A 10 -11.42 -5.14 -15.80
N ALA A 11 -11.70 -6.10 -16.69
CA ALA A 11 -13.07 -6.56 -16.95
C ALA A 11 -13.71 -7.19 -15.70
N GLU A 12 -12.96 -8.00 -14.95
CA GLU A 12 -13.42 -8.55 -13.67
C GLU A 12 -13.69 -7.46 -12.62
N THR A 13 -12.79 -6.48 -12.52
CA THR A 13 -12.95 -5.35 -11.60
C THR A 13 -14.19 -4.52 -11.93
N GLU A 14 -14.44 -4.26 -13.22
CA GLU A 14 -15.64 -3.55 -13.69
C GLU A 14 -16.93 -4.35 -13.42
N ALA A 15 -16.91 -5.65 -13.66
CA ALA A 15 -18.05 -6.53 -13.38
C ALA A 15 -18.38 -6.58 -11.87
N LEU A 16 -17.35 -6.68 -11.02
CA LEU A 16 -17.51 -6.65 -9.56
C LEU A 16 -17.96 -5.27 -9.06
N ARG A 17 -17.45 -4.19 -9.66
CA ARG A 17 -17.92 -2.83 -9.37
C ARG A 17 -19.40 -2.66 -9.67
N ALA A 18 -19.87 -3.14 -10.83
CA ALA A 18 -21.28 -3.07 -11.21
C ALA A 18 -22.16 -3.82 -10.21
N LYS A 19 -21.78 -5.05 -9.84
CA LYS A 19 -22.49 -5.84 -8.81
C LYS A 19 -22.49 -5.15 -7.45
N TYR A 20 -21.35 -4.57 -7.05
CA TYR A 20 -21.25 -3.85 -5.79
C TYR A 20 -22.17 -2.63 -5.76
N LEU A 21 -22.23 -1.85 -6.84
CA LEU A 21 -23.13 -0.70 -6.96
C LEU A 21 -24.61 -1.12 -6.94
N GLU A 22 -24.98 -2.19 -7.63
CA GLU A 22 -26.34 -2.76 -7.59
C GLU A 22 -26.73 -3.22 -6.17
N GLN A 23 -25.79 -3.82 -5.44
CA GLN A 23 -26.00 -4.20 -4.04
C GLN A 23 -26.08 -3.00 -3.10
N LEU A 24 -25.36 -1.92 -3.42
CA LEU A 24 -25.40 -0.67 -2.68
C LEU A 24 -26.78 -0.01 -2.84
N GLU A 25 -27.31 0.01 -4.07
CA GLU A 25 -28.65 0.54 -4.39
C GLU A 25 -29.77 -0.27 -3.74
N SER A 26 -29.60 -1.59 -3.60
CA SER A 26 -30.55 -2.47 -2.90
C SER A 26 -30.43 -2.45 -1.37
N GLY A 27 -29.48 -1.68 -0.81
CA GLY A 27 -29.45 -1.27 0.59
C GLY A 27 -28.65 -2.14 1.56
N CYS A 28 -27.99 -3.20 1.10
CA CYS A 28 -27.11 -4.05 1.92
C CYS A 28 -25.99 -4.68 1.06
N PRO A 29 -24.83 -4.03 0.91
CA PRO A 29 -23.69 -4.63 0.23
C PRO A 29 -23.20 -5.85 1.02
N CYS A 30 -23.00 -6.98 0.33
CA CYS A 30 -22.43 -8.17 0.98
C CYS A 30 -20.96 -7.88 1.36
N PRO A 31 -20.56 -8.02 2.64
CA PRO A 31 -19.18 -7.74 3.08
C PRO A 31 -18.12 -8.55 2.32
N ARG A 32 -18.48 -9.76 1.92
CA ARG A 32 -17.64 -10.62 1.07
C ARG A 32 -17.40 -10.05 -0.33
N LEU A 33 -18.45 -9.52 -0.97
CA LEU A 33 -18.33 -8.93 -2.31
C LEU A 33 -17.48 -7.65 -2.25
N GLN A 34 -17.69 -6.83 -1.22
CA GLN A 34 -16.89 -5.64 -0.97
C GLN A 34 -15.42 -5.98 -0.77
N PHE A 35 -15.11 -7.05 -0.04
CA PHE A 35 -13.74 -7.52 0.18
C PHE A 35 -13.08 -7.99 -1.12
N GLU A 36 -13.79 -8.79 -1.93
CA GLU A 36 -13.30 -9.26 -3.24
C GLU A 36 -13.05 -8.08 -4.19
N TYR A 37 -13.99 -7.12 -4.25
CA TYR A 37 -13.83 -5.90 -5.03
C TYR A 37 -12.63 -5.07 -4.58
N ALA A 38 -12.50 -4.82 -3.27
CA ALA A 38 -11.37 -4.09 -2.70
C ALA A 38 -10.04 -4.78 -3.04
N SER A 39 -9.96 -6.11 -2.96
CA SER A 39 -8.75 -6.88 -3.30
C SER A 39 -8.32 -6.69 -4.75
N LEU A 40 -9.25 -6.63 -5.71
CA LEU A 40 -8.92 -6.37 -7.11
C LEU A 40 -8.43 -4.94 -7.32
N LEU A 41 -9.00 -3.97 -6.62
CA LEU A 41 -8.53 -2.58 -6.66
C LEU A 41 -7.07 -2.46 -6.18
N ILE A 42 -6.62 -3.27 -5.21
CA ILE A 42 -5.20 -3.30 -4.77
C ILE A 42 -4.28 -3.70 -5.93
N CYS A 43 -4.73 -4.55 -6.85
CA CYS A 43 -3.94 -4.98 -8.00
C CYS A 43 -3.80 -3.89 -9.07
N SER A 44 -4.65 -2.86 -9.04
CA SER A 44 -4.54 -1.70 -9.93
C SER A 44 -3.30 -0.86 -9.62
N PRO A 45 -2.63 -0.29 -10.64
CA PRO A 45 -1.51 0.64 -10.45
C PRO A 45 -1.96 2.07 -10.08
N ASN A 46 -3.27 2.38 -10.13
CA ASN A 46 -3.75 3.73 -9.86
C ASN A 46 -3.81 4.03 -8.36
N GLU A 47 -3.25 5.16 -7.95
CA GLU A 47 -3.33 5.62 -6.55
C GLU A 47 -4.77 5.87 -6.07
N LYS A 48 -5.68 6.25 -6.97
CA LYS A 48 -7.10 6.44 -6.64
C LYS A 48 -7.75 5.12 -6.23
N ASP A 49 -7.57 4.08 -7.05
CA ASP A 49 -8.08 2.74 -6.80
C ASP A 49 -7.50 2.16 -5.49
N LEU A 50 -6.23 2.45 -5.20
CA LEU A 50 -5.60 2.08 -3.92
C LEU A 50 -6.26 2.78 -2.72
N LYS A 51 -6.57 4.07 -2.82
CA LYS A 51 -7.26 4.81 -1.76
C LYS A 51 -8.68 4.30 -1.54
N ASP A 52 -9.42 4.11 -2.63
CA ASP A 52 -10.78 3.56 -2.58
C ASP A 52 -10.77 2.15 -1.94
N SER A 53 -9.79 1.32 -2.28
CA SER A 53 -9.59 0.00 -1.64
C SER A 53 -9.32 0.11 -0.14
N ALA A 54 -8.47 1.06 0.29
CA ALA A 54 -8.19 1.27 1.71
C ALA A 54 -9.44 1.68 2.50
N ASP A 55 -10.30 2.52 1.91
CA ASP A 55 -11.54 2.97 2.54
C ASP A 55 -12.53 1.80 2.68
N LEU A 56 -12.72 1.02 1.61
CA LEU A 56 -13.58 -0.18 1.64
C LEU A 56 -13.10 -1.23 2.66
N LEU A 57 -11.78 -1.47 2.73
CA LEU A 57 -11.21 -2.40 3.71
C LEU A 57 -11.34 -1.90 5.15
N THR A 58 -11.30 -0.58 5.35
CA THR A 58 -11.47 0.03 6.68
C THR A 58 -12.91 -0.13 7.17
N GLU A 59 -13.90 0.09 6.30
CA GLU A 59 -15.32 -0.16 6.60
C GLU A 59 -15.56 -1.64 6.97
N LEU A 60 -14.99 -2.57 6.20
CA LEU A 60 -15.06 -4.00 6.51
C LEU A 60 -14.40 -4.37 7.85
N LEU A 61 -13.31 -3.69 8.19
CA LEU A 61 -12.60 -3.87 9.46
C LEU A 61 -13.44 -3.40 10.65
N GLU A 62 -14.24 -2.34 10.50
CA GLU A 62 -15.17 -1.83 11.52
C GLU A 62 -16.32 -2.80 11.79
N ILE A 63 -16.84 -3.45 10.74
CA ILE A 63 -17.86 -4.50 10.83
C ILE A 63 -17.26 -5.80 11.41
N GLY A 64 -15.92 -5.93 11.40
CA GLY A 64 -15.19 -7.09 11.91
C GLY A 64 -15.14 -8.26 10.93
N PHE A 65 -15.43 -8.03 9.65
CA PHE A 65 -15.34 -9.05 8.61
C PHE A 65 -13.87 -9.33 8.28
N CYS A 66 -13.45 -10.61 8.33
CA CYS A 66 -12.08 -11.05 7.97
C CYS A 66 -10.96 -10.13 8.52
N ARG A 67 -10.98 -9.86 9.82
CA ARG A 67 -10.11 -8.86 10.47
C ARG A 67 -8.62 -9.06 10.17
N SER A 68 -8.15 -10.31 10.17
CA SER A 68 -6.76 -10.65 9.86
C SER A 68 -6.39 -10.34 8.40
N ASP A 69 -7.19 -10.82 7.44
CA ASP A 69 -6.96 -10.59 6.02
C ASP A 69 -7.10 -9.11 5.64
N CYS A 70 -8.08 -8.40 6.22
CA CYS A 70 -8.25 -6.96 6.01
C CYS A 70 -7.02 -6.18 6.50
N LEU A 71 -6.47 -6.51 7.67
CA LEU A 71 -5.23 -5.87 8.16
C LEU A 71 -4.03 -6.14 7.25
N PHE A 72 -3.93 -7.37 6.71
CA PHE A 72 -2.88 -7.74 5.77
C PHE A 72 -2.97 -6.95 4.46
N GLN A 73 -4.15 -6.91 3.85
CA GLN A 73 -4.40 -6.16 2.62
C GLN A 73 -4.24 -4.65 2.82
N LEU A 74 -4.72 -4.10 3.94
CA LEU A 74 -4.57 -2.68 4.25
C LEU A 74 -3.10 -2.28 4.40
N ALA A 75 -2.28 -3.15 5.02
CA ALA A 75 -0.84 -2.95 5.06
C ALA A 75 -0.19 -2.98 3.67
N LEU A 76 -0.64 -3.87 2.79
CA LEU A 76 -0.18 -3.95 1.40
C LEU A 76 -0.53 -2.68 0.61
N VAL A 77 -1.74 -2.13 0.79
CA VAL A 77 -2.16 -0.88 0.16
C VAL A 77 -1.30 0.29 0.63
N TYR A 78 -1.09 0.44 1.94
CA TYR A 78 -0.24 1.52 2.47
C TYR A 78 1.22 1.39 2.04
N LEU A 79 1.73 0.17 1.90
CA LEU A 79 3.05 -0.09 1.34
C LEU A 79 3.13 0.42 -0.11
N LYS A 80 2.11 0.14 -0.95
CA LYS A 80 2.05 0.62 -2.33
C LYS A 80 1.94 2.14 -2.44
N LEU A 81 1.24 2.79 -1.50
CA LEU A 81 1.12 4.24 -1.40
C LEU A 81 2.39 4.91 -0.81
N GLY A 82 3.40 4.15 -0.37
CA GLY A 82 4.59 4.67 0.28
C GLY A 82 4.38 5.13 1.74
N HIS A 83 3.23 4.86 2.33
CA HIS A 83 2.92 5.17 3.72
C HIS A 83 3.45 4.08 4.67
N TYR A 84 4.77 3.91 4.73
CA TYR A 84 5.43 2.83 5.47
C TYR A 84 5.12 2.82 6.97
N SER A 85 4.94 3.99 7.59
CA SER A 85 4.60 4.10 9.01
C SER A 85 3.22 3.53 9.35
N LEU A 86 2.23 3.81 8.50
CA LEU A 86 0.87 3.25 8.60
C LEU A 86 0.89 1.75 8.30
N ALA A 87 1.57 1.34 7.23
CA ALA A 87 1.72 -0.08 6.86
C ALA A 87 2.30 -0.90 8.03
N LYS A 88 3.40 -0.42 8.63
CA LYS A 88 4.04 -1.07 9.78
C LYS A 88 3.09 -1.25 10.95
N ARG A 89 2.34 -0.20 11.34
CA ARG A 89 1.37 -0.27 12.44
C ARG A 89 0.27 -1.31 12.18
N ARG A 90 -0.21 -1.44 10.94
CA ARG A 90 -1.23 -2.44 10.58
C ARG A 90 -0.70 -3.86 10.66
N VAL A 91 0.52 -4.11 10.16
CA VAL A 91 1.15 -5.44 10.24
C VAL A 91 1.50 -5.81 11.69
N GLU A 92 1.98 -4.86 12.50
CA GLU A 92 2.21 -5.11 13.93
C GLU A 92 0.90 -5.47 14.65
N ALA A 93 -0.21 -4.79 14.32
CA ALA A 93 -1.51 -5.13 14.88
C ALA A 93 -1.96 -6.54 14.47
N LEU A 94 -1.69 -6.95 13.22
CA LEU A 94 -1.93 -8.31 12.74
C LEU A 94 -1.08 -9.33 13.47
N LEU A 95 0.22 -9.08 13.63
CA LEU A 95 1.16 -9.97 14.33
C LEU A 95 0.85 -10.13 15.83
N ARG A 96 0.23 -9.12 16.46
CA ARG A 96 -0.27 -9.26 17.84
C ARG A 96 -1.41 -10.27 17.96
N MET A 97 -2.22 -10.42 16.90
CA MET A 97 -3.30 -11.41 16.85
C MET A 97 -2.77 -12.77 16.40
N GLU A 98 -1.94 -12.79 15.36
CA GLU A 98 -1.41 -14.00 14.74
C GLU A 98 0.12 -13.95 14.64
N PRO A 99 0.85 -14.20 15.76
CA PRO A 99 2.30 -14.06 15.79
C PRO A 99 3.05 -15.11 14.94
N ARG A 100 2.39 -16.22 14.60
CA ARG A 100 2.97 -17.31 13.78
C ARG A 100 2.64 -17.17 12.29
N ASN A 101 2.00 -16.09 11.87
CA ASN A 101 1.63 -15.87 10.48
C ASN A 101 2.87 -15.46 9.67
N LEU A 102 3.40 -16.41 8.90
CA LEU A 102 4.60 -16.22 8.08
C LEU A 102 4.41 -15.13 7.01
N SER A 103 3.20 -15.00 6.46
CA SER A 103 2.87 -13.96 5.48
C SER A 103 2.94 -12.58 6.10
N ALA A 104 2.44 -12.40 7.33
CA ALA A 104 2.52 -11.14 8.03
C ALA A 104 3.98 -10.78 8.39
N LEU A 105 4.79 -11.75 8.78
CA LEU A 105 6.21 -11.55 9.08
C LEU A 105 7.00 -11.14 7.82
N SER A 106 6.76 -11.79 6.69
CA SER A 106 7.43 -11.44 5.43
C SER A 106 7.00 -10.07 4.90
N LEU A 107 5.73 -9.71 5.06
CA LEU A 107 5.24 -8.36 4.73
C LEU A 107 5.88 -7.31 5.65
N HIS A 108 6.03 -7.61 6.95
CA HIS A 108 6.68 -6.72 7.89
C HIS A 108 8.15 -6.43 7.51
N SER A 109 8.93 -7.47 7.19
CA SER A 109 10.32 -7.28 6.75
C SER A 109 10.38 -6.48 5.45
N LEU A 110 9.49 -6.77 4.50
CA LEU A 110 9.45 -6.06 3.22
C LEU A 110 9.12 -4.56 3.37
N ILE A 111 8.22 -4.21 4.31
CA ILE A 111 7.94 -2.81 4.66
C ILE A 111 9.19 -2.12 5.21
N LEU A 112 9.93 -2.78 6.10
CA LEU A 112 11.15 -2.22 6.69
C LEU A 112 12.25 -2.02 5.66
N ASP A 113 12.49 -3.02 4.80
CA ASP A 113 13.48 -2.94 3.73
C ASP A 113 13.16 -1.81 2.76
N ARG A 114 11.89 -1.67 2.38
CA ARG A 114 11.45 -0.61 1.46
C ARG A 114 11.57 0.79 2.10
N ALA A 115 11.17 0.92 3.36
CA ALA A 115 11.31 2.18 4.11
C ALA A 115 12.79 2.58 4.27
N ALA A 116 13.68 1.62 4.55
CA ALA A 116 15.11 1.86 4.65
C ALA A 116 15.71 2.27 3.31
N TYR A 117 15.34 1.58 2.22
CA TYR A 117 15.82 1.88 0.87
C TYR A 117 15.45 3.30 0.43
N ASP A 118 14.20 3.71 0.62
CA ASP A 118 13.75 5.06 0.25
C ASP A 118 14.42 6.13 1.13
N GLY A 119 14.62 5.86 2.42
CA GLY A 119 15.35 6.75 3.32
C GLY A 119 16.83 6.94 2.95
N VAL A 120 17.52 5.84 2.60
CA VAL A 120 18.93 5.86 2.17
C VAL A 120 19.08 6.62 0.85
N THR A 121 18.17 6.39 -0.11
CA THR A 121 18.20 7.06 -1.41
C THR A 121 18.03 8.57 -1.27
N GLY A 122 17.10 9.03 -0.42
CA GLY A 122 16.93 10.45 -0.13
C GLY A 122 18.15 11.09 0.54
N SER A 123 18.76 10.38 1.49
CA SER A 123 19.96 10.88 2.19
C SER A 123 21.18 10.98 1.28
N LEU A 124 21.35 10.06 0.32
CA LEU A 124 22.51 10.05 -0.56
C LEU A 124 22.53 11.27 -1.50
N ILE A 125 21.37 11.59 -2.07
CA ILE A 125 21.20 12.74 -2.97
C ILE A 125 21.48 14.04 -2.22
N LEU A 126 20.93 14.18 -1.01
CA LEU A 126 21.16 15.36 -0.19
C LEU A 126 22.64 15.52 0.21
N GLY A 127 23.31 14.42 0.56
CA GLY A 127 24.73 14.41 0.88
C GLY A 127 25.62 14.85 -0.28
N LEU A 128 25.32 14.40 -1.50
CA LEU A 128 26.05 14.82 -2.72
C LEU A 128 25.88 16.31 -3.01
N LEU A 129 24.66 16.84 -2.87
CA LEU A 129 24.38 18.28 -3.08
C LEU A 129 25.08 19.15 -2.03
N ALA A 130 24.97 18.79 -0.74
CA ALA A 130 25.60 19.52 0.34
C ALA A 130 27.14 19.47 0.25
N GLY A 131 27.70 18.30 -0.04
CA GLY A 131 29.14 18.12 -0.24
C GLY A 131 29.68 18.89 -1.43
N GLY A 132 28.96 18.90 -2.56
CA GLY A 132 29.32 19.67 -3.74
C GLY A 132 29.28 21.19 -3.50
N ALA A 133 28.24 21.69 -2.82
CA ALA A 133 28.14 23.09 -2.45
C ALA A 133 29.26 23.53 -1.49
N LEU A 134 29.59 22.69 -0.49
CA LEU A 134 30.69 22.94 0.43
C LEU A 134 32.04 22.94 -0.30
N PHE A 135 32.26 21.99 -1.22
CA PHE A 135 33.48 21.94 -2.02
C PHE A 135 33.64 23.18 -2.90
N TYR A 136 32.56 23.62 -3.55
CA TYR A 136 32.56 24.84 -4.35
C TYR A 136 32.82 26.10 -3.50
N PHE A 137 32.21 26.18 -2.32
CA PHE A 137 32.42 27.28 -1.38
C PHE A 137 33.87 27.34 -0.88
N LEU A 138 34.47 26.19 -0.56
CA LEU A 138 35.89 26.09 -0.17
C LEU A 138 36.84 26.49 -1.31
N GLN A 139 36.51 26.13 -2.56
CA GLN A 139 37.28 26.56 -3.75
C GLN A 139 37.23 28.08 -3.93
N TRP A 140 36.07 28.70 -3.76
CA TRP A 140 35.89 30.16 -3.86
C TRP A 140 36.72 30.91 -2.80
N PHE A 141 36.70 30.44 -1.55
CA PHE A 141 37.47 31.05 -0.45
C PHE A 141 38.98 30.92 -0.61
N LYS A 142 39.45 29.89 -1.33
CA LYS A 142 40.88 29.72 -1.62
C LYS A 142 41.35 30.59 -2.79
N ALA A 143 40.42 31.07 -3.62
CA ALA A 143 40.69 31.89 -4.79
C ALA A 143 40.56 33.41 -4.52
N HIS A 144 40.22 33.81 -3.29
CA HIS A 144 40.24 35.19 -2.78
C HIS A 144 41.24 35.30 -1.63
#